data_AF-A0A2S4UP62-F1
#
_entry.id   AF-A0A2S4UP62-F1
#
_cell.length_a   1.000
_cell.length_b   1.000
_cell.length_c   1.000
_cell.angle_alpha   90.00
_cell.angle_beta   90.00
_cell.angle_gamma   90.00
#
_symmetry.space_group_name_H-M   'P 1'
#
loop_
_entity.id
_entity.type
_entity.pdbx_description
1 polymer ?
#
loop_
_entity_poly.entity_id
_entity_poly.type
_entity_poly.pdbx_seq_one_letter_code
_entity_poly.pdbx_strand_id
1 'polypeptide(L)'
;ASKLTSQVSVDLVISKFDSLGSKWRSENKDKDKEVHQISLMKDSVLRLHSSILPQLRDQIRTLSEALDPEDLMKDPHSKLAFITEDVGSVCPCYSFRLFNTMKPRSEQTNDYHLRECKSYRLHSTNHDLSMQLQWQFREFCRSAGTLINRLNLSTKPNDGVPHVSLVRESLLQRTSSALNSIDLAIHWFIRPELDLVQTSWGPAAAN
;
A
#
# COMPACT_ATOMS: atom_id res chain seq x y z
N ALA A 1 19.68 31.91 -6.29
CA ALA A 1 20.06 30.67 -5.60
C ALA A 1 18.85 29.85 -5.11
N SER A 2 17.83 30.44 -4.45
CA SER A 2 16.72 29.68 -3.81
C SER A 2 15.80 28.88 -4.75
N LYS A 3 15.57 29.35 -5.98
CA LYS A 3 14.70 28.67 -6.96
C LYS A 3 15.30 27.37 -7.50
N LEU A 4 16.64 27.28 -7.56
CA LEU A 4 17.35 26.10 -8.05
C LEU A 4 17.42 25.01 -6.97
N THR A 5 17.70 25.39 -5.72
CA THR A 5 17.67 24.47 -4.57
C THR A 5 16.26 23.94 -4.28
N SER A 6 15.24 24.78 -4.47
CA SER A 6 13.83 24.40 -4.47
C SER A 6 13.53 23.28 -5.47
N GLN A 7 13.91 23.48 -6.73
CA GLN A 7 13.56 22.54 -7.81
C GLN A 7 14.30 21.20 -7.65
N VAL A 8 15.57 21.24 -7.21
CA VAL A 8 16.34 20.03 -6.85
C VAL A 8 15.66 19.24 -5.73
N SER A 9 15.02 19.93 -4.77
CA SER A 9 14.23 19.27 -3.73
C SER A 9 12.97 18.58 -4.28
N VAL A 10 12.39 19.08 -5.36
CA VAL A 10 11.18 18.46 -5.97
C VAL A 10 11.50 17.18 -6.71
N ASP A 11 12.59 17.17 -7.48
CA ASP A 11 13.01 15.95 -8.19
C ASP A 11 13.42 14.83 -7.24
N LEU A 12 13.91 15.19 -6.04
CA LEU A 12 14.13 14.25 -4.95
C LEU A 12 12.82 13.61 -4.46
N VAL A 13 11.71 14.36 -4.40
CA VAL A 13 10.39 13.82 -4.04
C VAL A 13 9.92 12.80 -5.08
N ILE A 14 10.05 13.14 -6.37
CA ILE A 14 9.70 12.21 -7.46
C ILE A 14 10.58 10.96 -7.39
N SER A 15 11.88 11.11 -7.19
CA SER A 15 12.80 9.98 -7.03
C SER A 15 12.46 9.12 -5.81
N LYS A 16 12.01 9.73 -4.71
CA LYS A 16 11.51 9.00 -3.54
C LYS A 16 10.25 8.20 -3.86
N PHE A 17 9.29 8.75 -4.60
CA PHE A 17 8.12 8.00 -5.07
C PHE A 17 8.50 6.83 -5.96
N ASP A 18 9.41 7.05 -6.92
CA ASP A 18 9.93 5.99 -7.81
C ASP A 18 10.67 4.90 -7.00
N SER A 19 11.48 5.30 -6.03
CA SER A 19 12.20 4.41 -5.12
C SER A 19 11.22 3.61 -4.25
N LEU A 20 10.17 4.23 -3.73
CA LEU A 20 9.21 3.56 -2.87
C LEU A 20 8.37 2.55 -3.66
N GLY A 21 7.91 2.92 -4.86
CA GLY A 21 7.21 2.01 -5.76
C GLY A 21 8.08 0.82 -6.22
N SER A 22 9.40 1.01 -6.34
CA SER A 22 10.33 -0.07 -6.70
C SER A 22 10.77 -0.93 -5.51
N LYS A 23 10.89 -0.38 -4.29
CA LYS A 23 11.22 -1.15 -3.06
C LYS A 23 10.19 -2.24 -2.74
N TRP A 24 8.93 -2.06 -3.11
CA TRP A 24 7.92 -3.11 -2.96
C TRP A 24 8.28 -4.36 -3.79
N ARG A 25 9.04 -4.23 -4.89
CA ARG A 25 9.41 -5.34 -5.79
C ARG A 25 10.43 -6.33 -5.19
N SER A 26 11.00 -6.06 -4.02
CA SER A 26 12.03 -6.91 -3.42
C SER A 26 11.46 -8.28 -3.01
N GLU A 27 11.48 -9.24 -3.93
CA GLU A 27 11.29 -10.66 -3.67
C GLU A 27 12.33 -11.12 -2.64
N ASN A 28 11.85 -11.63 -1.51
CA ASN A 28 12.70 -12.33 -0.57
C ASN A 28 12.96 -13.72 -1.16
N LYS A 29 14.22 -14.00 -1.55
CA LYS A 29 14.66 -15.31 -2.07
C LYS A 29 14.72 -16.41 -1.01
N ASP A 30 14.44 -16.08 0.25
CA ASP A 30 14.50 -17.02 1.37
C ASP A 30 13.16 -17.78 1.47
N LYS A 31 12.96 -18.76 0.59
CA LYS A 31 11.73 -19.57 0.51
C LYS A 31 11.62 -20.66 1.58
N ASP A 32 12.65 -20.85 2.40
CA ASP A 32 12.83 -22.09 3.17
C ASP A 32 12.80 -21.93 4.70
N LYS A 33 12.37 -20.78 5.22
CA LYS A 33 12.15 -20.64 6.68
C LYS A 33 10.73 -21.03 7.04
N GLU A 34 10.51 -22.33 7.16
CA GLU A 34 9.36 -22.90 7.87
C GLU A 34 9.36 -22.36 9.31
N VAL A 35 8.37 -21.54 9.67
CA VAL A 35 8.26 -21.00 11.03
C VAL A 35 7.57 -22.04 11.92
N HIS A 36 8.34 -22.67 12.80
CA HIS A 36 7.87 -23.55 13.86
C HIS A 36 7.15 -22.83 15.03
N GLN A 37 6.77 -21.55 14.90
CA GLN A 37 6.19 -20.81 16.02
C GLN A 37 4.88 -20.09 15.63
N ILE A 38 3.77 -20.81 15.81
CA ILE A 38 2.40 -20.27 15.71
C ILE A 38 2.23 -18.98 16.54
N SER A 39 2.92 -18.85 17.68
CA SER A 39 2.91 -17.62 18.49
C SER A 39 3.46 -16.42 17.72
N LEU A 40 4.60 -16.55 17.03
CA LEU A 40 5.17 -15.48 16.22
C LEU A 40 4.26 -15.10 15.06
N MET A 41 3.57 -16.07 14.46
CA MET A 41 2.58 -15.81 13.41
C MET A 41 1.39 -15.01 13.95
N LYS A 42 0.87 -15.36 15.13
CA LYS A 42 -0.22 -14.64 15.80
C LYS A 42 0.17 -13.21 16.14
N ASP A 43 1.34 -13.02 16.74
CA ASP A 43 1.85 -11.68 17.06
C ASP A 43 2.03 -10.82 15.81
N SER A 44 2.49 -11.44 14.73
CA SER A 44 2.67 -10.78 13.43
C SER A 44 1.35 -10.39 12.79
N VAL A 45 0.34 -11.27 12.81
CA VAL A 45 -1.02 -10.96 12.36
C VAL A 45 -1.63 -9.84 13.19
N LEU A 46 -1.50 -9.90 14.52
CA LEU A 46 -1.98 -8.87 15.43
C LEU A 46 -1.35 -7.51 15.13
N ARG A 47 -0.03 -7.44 14.97
CA ARG A 47 0.68 -6.20 14.61
C ARG A 47 0.26 -5.66 13.26
N LEU A 48 0.10 -6.54 12.28
CA LEU A 48 -0.30 -6.15 10.94
C LEU A 48 -1.70 -5.53 10.95
N HIS A 49 -2.64 -6.21 11.59
CA HIS A 49 -4.03 -5.79 11.71
C HIS A 49 -4.20 -4.52 12.56
N SER A 50 -3.60 -4.46 13.76
CA SER A 50 -3.87 -3.40 14.74
C SER A 50 -3.09 -2.11 14.53
N SER A 51 -1.99 -2.15 13.79
CA SER A 51 -1.07 -1.02 13.67
C SER A 51 -0.64 -0.76 12.23
N ILE A 52 -0.05 -1.75 11.56
CA ILE A 52 0.61 -1.49 10.26
C ILE A 52 -0.41 -1.13 9.17
N LEU A 53 -1.48 -1.90 9.02
CA LEU A 53 -2.51 -1.65 8.00
C LEU A 53 -3.28 -0.34 8.25
N PRO A 54 -3.75 -0.03 9.46
CA PRO A 54 -4.36 1.26 9.78
C PRO A 54 -3.44 2.45 9.50
N GLN A 55 -2.17 2.38 9.91
CA GLN A 55 -1.20 3.46 9.66
C GLN A 55 -0.97 3.68 8.16
N LEU A 56 -0.79 2.60 7.39
CA LEU A 56 -0.64 2.68 5.94
C LEU A 56 -1.88 3.28 5.27
N ARG A 57 -3.07 2.95 5.77
CA ARG A 57 -4.35 3.51 5.31
C ARG A 57 -4.42 5.02 5.53
N ASP A 58 -4.04 5.47 6.72
CA ASP A 58 -4.02 6.89 7.08
C ASP A 58 -3.04 7.69 6.24
N GLN A 59 -1.86 7.13 5.97
CA GLN A 59 -0.85 7.79 5.16
C GLN A 59 -1.22 7.89 3.69
N ILE A 60 -1.73 6.81 3.09
CA ILE A 60 -2.18 6.86 1.69
C ILE A 60 -3.23 7.95 1.50
N ARG A 61 -4.16 8.08 2.46
CA ARG A 61 -5.16 9.15 2.47
C ARG A 61 -4.50 10.52 2.59
N THR A 62 -3.64 10.70 3.58
CA THR A 62 -2.97 11.97 3.86
C THR A 62 -2.10 12.44 2.70
N LEU A 63 -1.37 11.53 2.06
CA LEU A 63 -0.60 11.80 0.84
C LEU A 63 -1.50 12.18 -0.32
N SER A 64 -2.64 11.48 -0.49
CA SER A 64 -3.60 11.79 -1.56
C SER A 64 -4.22 13.18 -1.41
N GLU A 65 -4.49 13.61 -0.17
CA GLU A 65 -4.95 14.96 0.17
C GLU A 65 -3.86 16.00 -0.05
N ALA A 66 -2.62 15.72 0.38
CA ALA A 66 -1.48 16.61 0.16
C ALA A 66 -1.11 16.81 -1.32
N LEU A 67 -1.47 15.83 -2.16
CA LEU A 67 -1.31 15.86 -3.62
C LEU A 67 -2.51 16.47 -4.35
N ASP A 68 -3.42 17.14 -3.63
CA ASP A 68 -4.45 17.93 -4.30
C ASP A 68 -3.83 19.09 -5.09
N PRO A 69 -4.14 19.25 -6.39
CA PRO A 69 -3.50 20.27 -7.22
C PRO A 69 -3.69 21.70 -6.71
N GLU A 70 -4.88 22.04 -6.20
CA GLU A 70 -5.16 23.40 -5.74
C GLU A 70 -4.40 23.69 -4.45
N ASP A 71 -4.43 22.76 -3.49
CA ASP A 71 -3.74 22.92 -2.22
C ASP A 71 -2.22 22.83 -2.35
N LEU A 72 -1.72 21.95 -3.22
CA LEU A 72 -0.30 21.82 -3.50
C LEU A 72 0.26 23.10 -4.15
N MET A 73 -0.51 23.77 -5.00
CA MET A 73 -0.09 25.00 -5.65
C MET A 73 -0.13 26.23 -4.72
N LYS A 74 -0.92 26.21 -3.64
CA LYS A 74 -0.95 27.29 -2.63
C LYS A 74 0.36 27.40 -1.86
N ASP A 75 0.93 26.26 -1.45
CA ASP A 75 2.22 26.20 -0.76
C ASP A 75 3.02 24.95 -1.18
N PRO A 76 3.65 24.97 -2.38
CA PRO A 76 4.36 23.82 -2.91
C PRO A 76 5.51 23.36 -2.01
N HIS A 77 6.20 24.30 -1.37
CA HIS A 77 7.38 24.00 -0.57
C HIS A 77 7.04 23.19 0.68
N SER A 78 6.10 23.68 1.49
CA SER A 78 5.73 23.01 2.74
C SER A 78 5.05 21.67 2.45
N LYS A 79 4.21 21.60 1.42
CA LYS A 79 3.52 20.36 1.02
C LYS A 79 4.50 19.31 0.50
N LEU A 80 5.47 19.68 -0.33
CA LEU A 80 6.49 18.74 -0.81
C LEU A 80 7.43 18.29 0.31
N ALA A 81 7.77 19.17 1.26
CA ALA A 81 8.54 18.80 2.45
C ALA A 81 7.77 17.77 3.30
N PHE A 82 6.49 18.02 3.56
CA PHE A 82 5.61 17.09 4.26
C PHE A 82 5.52 15.72 3.57
N ILE A 83 5.26 15.70 2.26
CA ILE A 83 5.22 14.47 1.46
C ILE A 83 6.55 13.71 1.56
N THR A 84 7.67 14.43 1.53
CA THR A 84 9.02 13.85 1.58
C THR A 84 9.33 13.16 2.90
N GLU A 85 8.79 13.68 4.00
CA GLU A 85 8.90 13.13 5.36
C GLU A 85 7.97 11.92 5.54
N ASP A 86 6.71 12.06 5.16
CA ASP A 86 5.69 11.01 5.36
C ASP A 86 5.96 9.76 4.51
N VAL A 87 6.32 9.92 3.22
CA VAL A 87 6.70 8.81 2.31
C VAL A 87 7.90 8.00 2.83
N GLY A 88 8.75 8.59 3.67
CA GLY A 88 9.91 7.92 4.26
C GLY A 88 9.59 7.06 5.49
N SER A 89 8.47 7.33 6.16
CA SER A 89 8.19 6.78 7.49
C SER A 89 7.54 5.39 7.47
N VAL A 90 6.87 5.02 6.38
CA VAL A 90 6.24 3.70 6.24
C VAL A 90 6.73 2.99 5.01
N CYS A 91 7.57 1.97 5.25
CA CYS A 91 7.97 0.99 4.24
C CYS A 91 7.00 -0.20 4.33
N PRO A 92 6.14 -0.40 3.34
CA PRO A 92 5.28 -1.60 3.23
C PRO A 92 6.09 -2.91 3.13
N CYS A 93 7.39 -2.78 2.93
CA CYS A 93 8.45 -3.78 3.00
C CYS A 93 8.40 -4.62 4.30
N TYR A 94 7.89 -4.06 5.41
CA TYR A 94 7.69 -4.82 6.64
C TYR A 94 6.55 -5.85 6.50
N SER A 95 5.42 -5.44 5.93
CA SER A 95 4.23 -6.28 5.75
C SER A 95 4.53 -7.52 4.91
N PHE A 96 5.24 -7.37 3.78
CA PHE A 96 5.54 -8.49 2.89
C PHE A 96 6.50 -9.53 3.50
N ARG A 97 7.47 -9.07 4.32
CA ARG A 97 8.36 -9.98 5.06
C ARG A 97 7.60 -10.85 6.04
N LEU A 98 6.53 -10.33 6.66
CA LEU A 98 5.68 -11.10 7.57
C LEU A 98 4.92 -12.20 6.81
N PHE A 99 4.35 -11.93 5.62
CA PHE A 99 3.57 -12.93 4.87
C PHE A 99 4.39 -14.10 4.30
N ASN A 100 5.57 -13.84 3.75
CA ASN A 100 6.40 -14.92 3.21
C ASN A 100 6.83 -15.93 4.27
N THR A 101 6.84 -15.53 5.55
CA THR A 101 7.16 -16.41 6.69
C THR A 101 5.95 -17.19 7.21
N MET A 102 4.73 -16.89 6.73
CA MET A 102 3.47 -17.43 7.24
C MET A 102 2.87 -18.51 6.34
N LYS A 103 3.64 -19.54 5.97
CA LYS A 103 3.10 -20.72 5.28
C LYS A 103 2.87 -21.85 6.28
N PRO A 104 1.63 -22.08 6.75
CA PRO A 104 1.30 -23.29 7.51
C PRO A 104 1.49 -24.54 6.64
N ARG A 105 1.90 -25.64 7.28
CA ARG A 105 2.22 -26.92 6.63
C ARG A 105 0.99 -27.46 5.90
N SER A 106 1.13 -27.86 4.62
CA SER A 106 0.03 -28.36 3.78
C SER A 106 -0.56 -29.69 4.24
N GLU A 107 0.11 -30.38 5.17
CA GLU A 107 -0.21 -31.75 5.59
C GLU A 107 -1.22 -31.81 6.75
N GLN A 108 -1.59 -30.68 7.35
CA GLN A 108 -2.45 -30.65 8.54
C GLN A 108 -3.89 -30.24 8.18
N THR A 109 -4.77 -31.24 8.04
CA THR A 109 -6.19 -31.06 7.68
C THR A 109 -7.01 -30.38 8.79
N ASN A 110 -6.52 -30.39 10.04
CA ASN A 110 -7.18 -29.73 11.17
C ASN A 110 -6.46 -28.43 11.54
N ASP A 111 -7.00 -27.31 11.07
CA ASP A 111 -6.47 -25.96 11.28
C ASP A 111 -7.19 -25.17 12.39
N TYR A 112 -8.04 -25.83 13.18
CA TYR A 112 -8.90 -25.18 14.18
C TYR A 112 -8.11 -24.29 15.16
N HIS A 113 -6.93 -24.73 15.60
CA HIS A 113 -6.10 -23.99 16.56
C HIS A 113 -5.41 -22.75 15.97
N LEU A 114 -5.42 -22.61 14.64
CA LEU A 114 -4.75 -21.51 13.93
C LEU A 114 -5.58 -20.22 13.94
N ARG A 115 -6.91 -20.29 14.09
CA ARG A 115 -7.81 -19.11 14.14
C ARG A 115 -7.56 -18.11 13.00
N GLU A 116 -7.02 -16.92 13.29
CA GLU A 116 -6.72 -15.88 12.30
C GLU A 116 -5.53 -16.25 11.39
N CYS A 117 -4.70 -17.23 11.81
CA CYS A 117 -3.56 -17.76 11.08
C CYS A 117 -3.92 -18.97 10.19
N LYS A 118 -5.21 -19.24 9.95
CA LYS A 118 -5.62 -20.30 9.00
C LYS A 118 -5.08 -20.02 7.60
N SER A 119 -4.68 -21.09 6.91
CA SER A 119 -4.01 -21.01 5.60
C SER A 119 -4.79 -20.20 4.57
N TYR A 120 -6.12 -20.38 4.53
CA TYR A 120 -6.97 -19.65 3.59
C TYR A 120 -7.02 -18.14 3.89
N ARG A 121 -7.07 -17.74 5.17
CA ARG A 121 -7.06 -16.32 5.56
C ARG A 121 -5.75 -15.68 5.18
N LEU A 122 -4.64 -16.34 5.52
CA LEU A 122 -3.30 -15.87 5.16
C LEU A 122 -3.11 -15.78 3.65
N HIS A 123 -3.65 -16.75 2.90
CA HIS A 123 -3.62 -16.73 1.43
C HIS A 123 -4.41 -15.55 0.86
N SER A 124 -5.66 -15.35 1.28
CA SER A 124 -6.51 -14.24 0.82
C SER A 124 -5.90 -12.89 1.19
N THR A 125 -5.45 -12.71 2.43
CA THR A 125 -4.78 -11.48 2.83
C THR A 125 -3.50 -11.24 2.02
N ASN A 126 -2.72 -12.30 1.75
CA ASN A 126 -1.53 -12.18 0.91
C ASN A 126 -1.89 -11.79 -0.53
N HIS A 127 -3.00 -12.26 -1.08
CA HIS A 127 -3.49 -11.81 -2.39
C HIS A 127 -3.80 -10.31 -2.38
N ASP A 128 -4.58 -9.86 -1.40
CA ASP A 128 -4.99 -8.45 -1.28
C ASP A 128 -3.80 -7.50 -1.03
N LEU A 129 -2.81 -7.92 -0.24
CA LEU A 129 -1.66 -7.07 0.10
C LEU A 129 -0.50 -7.18 -0.90
N SER A 130 -0.13 -8.39 -1.30
CA SER A 130 1.06 -8.60 -2.14
C SER A 130 0.79 -8.37 -3.62
N MET A 131 -0.43 -8.63 -4.11
CA MET A 131 -0.74 -8.41 -5.52
C MET A 131 -1.49 -7.08 -5.72
N GLN A 132 -2.62 -6.91 -5.04
CA GLN A 132 -3.49 -5.75 -5.30
C GLN A 132 -2.91 -4.47 -4.73
N LEU A 133 -2.66 -4.41 -3.41
CA LEU A 133 -2.15 -3.20 -2.78
C LEU A 133 -0.79 -2.77 -3.33
N GLN A 134 0.11 -3.74 -3.58
CA GLN A 134 1.40 -3.47 -4.24
C GLN A 134 1.23 -2.70 -5.55
N TRP A 135 0.37 -3.22 -6.42
CA TRP A 135 0.19 -2.65 -7.74
C TRP A 135 -0.48 -1.27 -7.65
N GLN A 136 -1.51 -1.13 -6.83
CA GLN A 136 -2.20 0.15 -6.64
C GLN A 136 -1.28 1.22 -6.05
N PHE A 137 -0.47 0.85 -5.05
CA PHE A 137 0.46 1.77 -4.42
C PHE A 137 1.57 2.21 -5.39
N ARG A 138 2.08 1.29 -6.22
CA ARG A 138 3.04 1.64 -7.28
C ARG A 138 2.44 2.63 -8.28
N GLU A 139 1.23 2.37 -8.75
CA GLU A 139 0.56 3.27 -9.69
C GLU A 139 0.18 4.61 -9.05
N PHE A 140 -0.12 4.62 -7.74
CA PHE A 140 -0.27 5.84 -6.95
C PHE A 140 1.02 6.67 -6.97
N CYS A 141 2.17 6.09 -6.62
CA CYS A 141 3.47 6.77 -6.65
C CYS A 141 3.79 7.34 -8.04
N ARG A 142 3.53 6.55 -9.10
CA ARG A 142 3.73 6.99 -10.49
C ARG A 142 2.83 8.17 -10.86
N SER A 143 1.57 8.12 -10.43
CA SER A 143 0.60 9.20 -10.68
C SER A 143 0.98 10.46 -9.90
N ALA A 144 1.45 10.33 -8.66
CA ALA A 144 1.96 11.43 -7.84
C ALA A 144 3.14 12.14 -8.50
N GLY A 145 4.15 11.38 -8.94
CA GLY A 145 5.30 11.94 -9.65
C GLY A 145 4.91 12.62 -10.98
N THR A 146 3.98 12.01 -11.71
CA THR A 146 3.44 12.60 -12.95
C THR A 146 2.69 13.90 -12.64
N LEU A 147 1.91 13.95 -11.57
CA LEU A 147 1.15 15.14 -11.18
C LEU A 147 2.08 16.32 -10.84
N ILE A 148 3.09 16.06 -10.01
CA ILE A 148 4.11 17.06 -9.64
C ILE A 148 4.82 17.59 -10.89
N ASN A 149 5.15 16.72 -11.85
CA ASN A 149 5.74 17.14 -13.12
C ASN A 149 4.77 17.99 -13.95
N ARG A 150 3.48 17.60 -14.03
CA ARG A 150 2.44 18.32 -14.80
C ARG A 150 2.14 19.70 -14.24
N LEU A 151 2.33 19.89 -12.93
CA LEU A 151 2.23 21.19 -12.26
C LEU A 151 3.46 22.08 -12.45
N ASN A 152 4.43 21.67 -13.26
CA ASN A 152 5.70 22.38 -13.50
C ASN A 152 6.54 22.62 -12.22
N LEU A 153 6.38 21.74 -11.22
CA LEU A 153 7.15 21.81 -9.98
C LEU A 153 8.50 21.07 -10.08
N SER A 154 8.66 20.19 -11.08
CA SER A 154 9.89 19.42 -11.36
C SER A 154 10.82 20.17 -12.33
N THR A 155 12.10 19.77 -12.41
CA THR A 155 12.98 20.22 -13.52
C THR A 155 12.78 19.41 -14.80
N LYS A 156 12.07 18.27 -14.73
CA LYS A 156 11.87 17.37 -15.87
C LYS A 156 11.02 18.04 -16.96
N PRO A 157 11.24 17.68 -18.24
CA PRO A 157 10.40 18.17 -19.33
C PRO A 157 8.93 17.80 -19.11
N ASN A 158 8.05 18.78 -19.33
CA ASN A 158 6.61 18.61 -19.26
C ASN A 158 6.04 18.75 -20.69
N ASP A 159 5.66 17.63 -21.31
CA ASP A 159 4.99 17.57 -22.61
C ASP A 159 3.48 17.90 -22.57
N GLY A 160 2.93 18.20 -21.38
CA GLY A 160 1.54 18.56 -21.18
C GLY A 160 0.52 17.41 -21.23
N VAL A 161 0.93 16.16 -21.48
CA VAL A 161 0.00 15.04 -21.73
C VAL A 161 0.28 13.82 -20.83
N PRO A 162 -0.65 13.32 -20.02
CA PRO A 162 -2.07 13.70 -19.95
C PRO A 162 -2.30 14.93 -19.07
N HIS A 163 -3.46 15.57 -19.25
CA HIS A 163 -3.89 16.75 -18.50
C HIS A 163 -3.89 16.49 -16.98
N VAL A 164 -3.63 17.53 -16.18
CA VAL A 164 -3.59 17.48 -14.71
C VAL A 164 -4.82 16.78 -14.12
N SER A 165 -6.02 17.09 -14.63
CA SER A 165 -7.29 16.48 -14.18
C SER A 165 -7.32 14.96 -14.36
N LEU A 166 -6.81 14.45 -15.49
CA LEU A 166 -6.77 12.99 -15.75
C LEU A 166 -5.75 12.29 -14.85
N VAL A 167 -4.61 12.95 -14.59
CA VAL A 167 -3.60 12.43 -13.65
C VAL A 167 -4.17 12.40 -12.23
N ARG A 168 -4.91 13.45 -11.84
CA ARG A 168 -5.58 13.53 -10.54
C ARG A 168 -6.65 12.47 -10.37
N GLU A 169 -7.51 12.27 -11.37
CA GLU A 169 -8.52 11.20 -11.37
C GLU A 169 -7.86 9.83 -11.22
N SER A 170 -6.81 9.55 -12.00
CA SER A 170 -6.04 8.31 -11.89
C SER A 170 -5.49 8.12 -10.47
N LEU A 171 -4.88 9.16 -9.89
CA LEU A 171 -4.35 9.12 -8.53
C LEU A 171 -5.44 8.82 -7.49
N LEU A 172 -6.61 9.45 -7.59
CA LEU A 172 -7.74 9.20 -6.70
C LEU A 172 -8.28 7.77 -6.86
N GLN A 173 -8.37 7.25 -8.08
CA GLN A 173 -8.75 5.86 -8.34
C GLN A 173 -7.77 4.87 -7.70
N ARG A 174 -6.46 5.13 -7.80
CA ARG A 174 -5.42 4.31 -7.15
C ARG A 174 -5.49 4.39 -5.64
N THR A 175 -5.76 5.57 -5.10
CA THR A 175 -5.97 5.80 -3.67
C THR A 175 -7.14 4.94 -3.18
N SER A 176 -8.32 5.09 -3.79
CA SER A 176 -9.52 4.33 -3.42
C SER A 176 -9.30 2.81 -3.50
N SER A 177 -8.67 2.34 -4.57
CA SER A 177 -8.37 0.92 -4.76
C SER A 177 -7.39 0.39 -3.70
N ALA A 178 -6.35 1.16 -3.35
CA ALA A 178 -5.40 0.80 -2.31
C ALA A 178 -6.06 0.75 -0.92
N LEU A 179 -6.89 1.74 -0.59
CA LEU A 179 -7.65 1.76 0.66
C LEU A 179 -8.59 0.55 0.75
N ASN A 180 -9.27 0.20 -0.34
CA ASN A 180 -10.12 -0.99 -0.40
C ASN A 180 -9.33 -2.30 -0.19
N SER A 181 -8.14 -2.44 -0.79
CA SER A 181 -7.26 -3.59 -0.53
C SER A 181 -6.86 -3.69 0.95
N ILE A 182 -6.59 -2.56 1.60
CA ILE A 182 -6.25 -2.53 3.02
C ILE A 182 -7.47 -2.94 3.87
N ASP A 183 -8.65 -2.38 3.58
CA ASP A 183 -9.87 -2.68 4.32
C ASP A 183 -10.26 -4.17 4.15
N LEU A 184 -10.12 -4.75 2.95
CA LEU A 184 -10.29 -6.19 2.71
C LEU A 184 -9.28 -7.03 3.49
N ALA A 185 -8.00 -6.65 3.48
CA ALA A 185 -6.96 -7.35 4.24
C ALA A 185 -7.25 -7.34 5.75
N ILE A 186 -7.74 -6.22 6.29
CA ILE A 186 -8.21 -6.09 7.68
C ILE A 186 -9.41 -7.02 7.91
N HIS A 187 -10.39 -7.06 7.00
CA HIS A 187 -11.57 -7.92 7.12
C HIS A 187 -11.22 -9.41 7.25
N TRP A 188 -10.24 -9.90 6.49
CA TRP A 188 -9.78 -11.29 6.59
C TRP A 188 -9.23 -11.68 7.96
N PHE A 189 -8.77 -10.72 8.77
CA PHE A 189 -8.27 -10.97 10.12
C PHE A 189 -9.35 -10.94 11.20
N ILE A 190 -10.36 -10.08 11.07
CA ILE A 190 -11.35 -9.85 12.15
C ILE A 190 -12.57 -10.76 12.03
N ARG A 191 -13.06 -11.01 10.81
CA ARG A 191 -14.43 -11.53 10.65
C ARG A 191 -14.56 -13.01 11.04
N PRO A 192 -15.67 -13.39 11.70
CA PRO A 192 -16.06 -14.79 11.87
C PRO A 192 -16.05 -15.53 10.53
N GLU A 193 -15.75 -16.84 10.55
CA GLU A 193 -15.59 -17.62 9.31
C GLU A 193 -16.85 -17.60 8.44
N LEU A 194 -18.03 -17.58 9.07
CA LEU A 194 -19.32 -17.57 8.39
C LEU A 194 -19.53 -16.30 7.54
N ASP A 195 -19.10 -15.14 8.03
CA ASP A 195 -19.21 -13.87 7.30
C ASP A 195 -18.25 -13.82 6.09
N LEU A 196 -17.11 -14.50 6.17
CA LEU A 196 -16.14 -14.59 5.08
C LEU A 196 -16.65 -15.48 3.94
N VAL A 197 -17.29 -16.60 4.28
CA VAL A 197 -17.90 -17.51 3.31
C VAL A 197 -19.00 -16.80 2.52
N GLN A 198 -19.85 -16.02 3.20
CA GLN A 198 -20.89 -15.21 2.54
C GLN A 198 -20.30 -14.15 1.61
N THR A 199 -19.18 -13.53 1.98
CA THR A 199 -18.49 -12.53 1.13
C THR A 199 -17.90 -13.19 -0.12
N SER A 200 -17.41 -14.43 -0.01
CA SER A 200 -16.88 -15.21 -1.14
C SER A 200 -17.96 -15.77 -2.07
N TRP A 201 -19.17 -16.03 -1.57
CA TRP A 201 -20.25 -16.65 -2.35
C TRP A 201 -21.11 -15.64 -3.12
N GLY A 202 -21.00 -14.34 -2.80
CA GLY A 202 -21.81 -13.30 -3.41
C GLY A 202 -23.30 -13.41 -3.04
N PRO A 203 -24.13 -12.40 -3.38
CA PRO A 203 -25.54 -12.35 -2.98
C PRO A 203 -26.43 -13.43 -3.63
N ALA A 204 -25.89 -14.32 -4.46
CA ALA A 204 -26.65 -15.32 -5.21
C ALA A 204 -26.75 -16.70 -4.54
N ALA A 205 -26.13 -16.92 -3.37
CA ALA A 205 -26.19 -18.19 -2.66
C ALA A 205 -27.39 -18.33 -1.70
N ALA A 206 -28.45 -17.53 -1.91
CA ALA A 206 -29.73 -17.66 -1.26
C ALA A 206 -30.84 -17.80 -2.31
N ASN A 207 -30.92 -18.98 -2.91
CA ASN A 207 -32.13 -19.52 -3.54
C ASN A 207 -32.13 -21.03 -3.35
#